data_AF-A0A2V9KL99-F1
#
_entry.id   AF-A0A2V9KL99-F1
#
_cell.length_a   1.000
_cell.length_b   1.000
_cell.length_c   1.000
_cell.angle_alpha   90.00
_cell.angle_beta   90.00
_cell.angle_gamma   90.00
#
_symmetry.space_group_name_H-M   'P 1'
#
loop_
_entity.id
_entity.type
_entity.pdbx_description
1 polymer ?
#
loop_
_entity_poly.entity_id
_entity_poly.type
_entity_poly.pdbx_seq_one_letter_code
_entity_poly.pdbx_strand_id
1 'polypeptide(L)'
;MAAPGGTLRGASFRVVKRSRIRDVSLESDVAVARDRITERTIVRVERAVPLRFVYHFMHAWIPTATAYLAGRAGGEEVEGELRDAPETDRQFYVNREMDWIAVYDGPSGKGVVSRLLERPALGGATMKLWNV
;
A
#
# COMPACT_ATOMS: atom_id res chain seq x y z
N MET A 1 28.31 -12.41 -3.29
CA MET A 1 27.20 -12.00 -2.40
C MET A 1 27.78 -11.73 -1.04
N ALA A 2 27.62 -10.52 -0.49
CA ALA A 2 28.01 -10.26 0.89
C ALA A 2 27.10 -11.08 1.81
N ALA A 3 27.67 -11.81 2.76
CA ALA A 3 26.88 -12.47 3.79
C ALA A 3 26.10 -11.39 4.57
N PRO A 4 24.84 -11.65 4.96
CA PRO A 4 24.13 -10.72 5.83
C PRO A 4 24.96 -10.52 7.10
N GLY A 5 25.22 -9.26 7.45
CA GLY A 5 25.91 -8.90 8.69
C GLY A 5 25.14 -9.39 9.92
N GLY A 6 25.78 -9.30 11.09
CA GLY A 6 25.25 -9.84 12.36
C GLY A 6 23.80 -9.44 12.67
N THR A 7 23.09 -10.30 13.41
CA THR A 7 21.70 -10.07 13.82
C THR A 7 21.60 -8.93 14.83
N LEU A 8 20.75 -7.93 14.55
CA LEU A 8 20.36 -6.89 15.50
C LEU A 8 19.03 -7.25 16.16
N ARG A 9 18.87 -6.95 17.45
CA ARG A 9 17.63 -7.14 18.22
C ARG A 9 17.24 -5.82 18.88
N GLY A 10 15.95 -5.52 18.94
CA GLY A 10 15.44 -4.31 19.58
C GLY A 10 13.92 -4.35 19.72
N ALA A 11 13.38 -3.48 20.57
CA ALA A 11 11.93 -3.37 20.80
C ALA A 11 11.19 -2.67 19.64
N SER A 12 11.92 -1.89 18.85
CA SER A 12 11.39 -1.16 17.69
C SER A 12 12.47 -0.95 16.64
N PHE A 13 12.05 -0.74 15.41
CA PHE A 13 12.89 -0.39 14.27
C PHE A 13 12.24 0.72 13.47
N ARG A 14 13.05 1.66 12.95
CA ARG A 14 12.56 2.71 12.06
C ARG A 14 13.61 3.03 11.01
N VAL A 15 13.18 3.13 9.76
CA VAL A 15 13.99 3.61 8.64
C VAL A 15 13.28 4.79 8.00
N VAL A 16 14.02 5.90 7.90
CA VAL A 16 13.61 7.06 7.12
C VAL A 16 14.54 7.16 5.92
N LYS A 17 13.98 7.08 4.73
CA LYS A 17 14.72 7.22 3.47
C LYS A 17 14.20 8.43 2.72
N ARG A 18 15.15 9.23 2.22
CA ARG A 18 14.87 10.31 1.28
C ARG A 18 15.59 10.02 -0.02
N SER A 19 14.89 10.21 -1.14
CA SER A 19 15.48 10.05 -2.47
C SER A 19 14.85 11.05 -3.44
N ARG A 20 15.59 11.38 -4.49
CA ARG A 20 15.13 12.24 -5.57
C ARG A 20 15.47 11.56 -6.90
N ILE A 21 14.50 11.54 -7.81
CA ILE A 21 14.73 11.19 -9.22
C ILE A 21 14.17 12.32 -10.07
N ARG A 22 15.05 13.02 -10.81
CA ARG A 22 14.71 14.25 -11.54
C ARG A 22 14.04 15.27 -10.61
N ASP A 23 12.84 15.75 -10.95
CA ASP A 23 12.04 16.70 -10.16
C ASP A 23 11.05 16.04 -9.20
N VAL A 24 11.13 14.72 -9.01
CA VAL A 24 10.29 13.97 -8.07
C VAL A 24 11.11 13.61 -6.83
N SER A 25 10.66 14.07 -5.68
CA SER A 25 11.22 13.70 -4.38
C SER A 25 10.30 12.74 -3.65
N LEU A 26 10.92 11.80 -2.93
CA LEU A 26 10.26 10.75 -2.16
C LEU A 26 10.84 10.76 -0.75
N GLU A 27 9.96 10.83 0.24
CA GLU A 27 10.27 10.50 1.63
C GLU A 27 9.49 9.24 2.00
N SER A 28 10.19 8.23 2.53
CA SER A 28 9.61 7.00 3.04
C SER A 28 10.00 6.83 4.50
N ASP A 29 9.02 6.50 5.33
CA ASP A 29 9.14 6.33 6.78
C ASP A 29 8.46 5.01 7.14
N VAL A 30 9.28 4.00 7.44
CA VAL A 30 8.84 2.66 7.82
C VAL A 30 9.21 2.42 9.27
N ALA A 31 8.23 2.07 10.10
CA ALA A 31 8.45 1.74 11.49
C ALA A 31 7.81 0.39 11.84
N VAL A 32 8.52 -0.37 12.67
CA VAL A 32 8.06 -1.61 13.27
C VAL A 32 8.14 -1.44 14.78
N ALA A 33 7.03 -1.60 15.47
CA ALA A 33 6.99 -1.58 16.92
C ALA A 33 5.81 -2.41 17.41
N ARG A 34 6.03 -3.18 18.48
CA ARG A 34 5.02 -4.10 19.03
C ARG A 34 4.54 -5.08 17.96
N ASP A 35 3.25 -5.08 17.68
CA ASP A 35 2.52 -5.92 16.73
C ASP A 35 2.13 -5.16 15.44
N ARG A 36 2.77 -4.00 15.17
CA ARG A 36 2.40 -3.13 14.05
C ARG A 36 3.58 -2.73 13.19
N ILE A 37 3.32 -2.71 11.89
CA ILE A 37 4.15 -2.06 10.87
C ILE A 37 3.38 -0.83 10.40
N THR A 38 4.05 0.32 10.34
CA THR A 38 3.50 1.55 9.75
C THR A 38 4.41 2.01 8.64
N GLU A 39 3.84 2.29 7.48
CA GLU A 39 4.54 2.84 6.33
C GLU A 39 3.89 4.14 5.92
N ARG A 40 4.71 5.18 5.74
CA ARG A 40 4.28 6.45 5.17
C ARG A 40 5.21 6.83 4.04
N THR A 41 4.60 7.21 2.92
CA THR A 41 5.31 7.68 1.74
C THR A 41 4.76 9.03 1.36
N ILE A 42 5.64 10.01 1.16
CA ILE A 42 5.27 11.33 0.67
C ILE A 42 6.03 11.60 -0.62
N VAL A 43 5.29 11.99 -1.65
CA VAL A 43 5.81 12.28 -2.98
C VAL A 43 5.58 13.75 -3.24
N ARG A 44 6.64 14.47 -3.62
CA ARG A 44 6.57 15.90 -3.94
C ARG A 44 7.25 16.19 -5.24
N VAL A 45 6.68 17.15 -5.97
CA VAL A 45 7.26 17.70 -7.20
C VAL A 45 7.35 19.22 -7.07
N GLU A 46 8.47 19.79 -7.48
CA GLU A 46 8.70 21.25 -7.44
C GLU A 46 8.18 21.96 -8.70
N ARG A 47 7.98 21.19 -9.77
CA ARG A 47 7.47 21.63 -11.07
C ARG A 47 6.65 20.51 -11.70
N ALA A 48 5.88 20.81 -12.75
CA ALA A 48 5.16 19.78 -13.50
C ALA A 48 6.14 18.74 -14.08
N VAL A 49 5.87 17.45 -13.82
CA VAL A 49 6.68 16.33 -14.32
C VAL A 49 5.79 15.42 -15.17
N PRO A 50 6.14 15.15 -16.44
CA PRO A 50 5.40 14.18 -17.25
C PRO A 50 5.64 12.77 -16.70
N LEU A 51 4.60 12.17 -16.14
CA LEU A 51 4.61 10.81 -15.60
C LEU A 51 3.46 10.02 -16.23
N ARG A 52 3.74 8.78 -16.64
CA ARG A 52 2.68 7.88 -17.14
C ARG A 52 1.91 7.24 -16.00
N PHE A 53 2.63 6.63 -15.04
CA PHE A 53 2.09 6.04 -13.81
C PHE A 53 3.13 6.11 -12.70
N VAL A 54 2.66 6.16 -11.45
CA VAL A 54 3.50 5.93 -10.28
C VAL A 54 2.79 4.95 -9.35
N TYR A 55 3.49 3.91 -8.94
CA TYR A 55 3.00 2.92 -7.98
C TYR A 55 3.71 3.14 -6.65
N HIS A 56 2.98 3.61 -5.64
CA HIS A 56 3.55 3.99 -4.34
C HIS A 56 3.51 2.88 -3.30
N PHE A 57 2.42 2.10 -3.28
CA PHE A 57 2.23 0.98 -2.37
C PHE A 57 1.78 -0.23 -3.17
N MET A 58 2.68 -1.20 -3.33
CA MET A 58 2.39 -2.49 -3.93
C MET A 58 2.79 -3.56 -2.93
N HIS A 59 1.80 -4.05 -2.19
CA HIS A 59 1.98 -5.12 -1.23
C HIS A 59 1.30 -6.38 -1.77
N ALA A 60 2.06 -7.45 -1.89
CA ALA A 60 1.46 -8.77 -2.02
C ALA A 60 0.75 -9.11 -0.70
N TRP A 61 -0.42 -9.72 -0.78
CA TRP A 61 -1.07 -10.31 0.37
C TRP A 61 -0.92 -11.83 0.36
N ILE A 62 -1.20 -12.42 1.51
CA ILE A 62 -1.18 -13.87 1.69
C ILE A 62 -2.41 -14.50 1.03
N PRO A 63 -2.30 -15.70 0.41
CA PRO A 63 -3.43 -16.38 -0.23
C PRO A 63 -4.60 -16.70 0.71
N THR A 64 -4.35 -16.69 2.02
CA THR A 64 -5.38 -16.96 3.03
C THR A 64 -6.24 -15.74 3.38
N ALA A 65 -5.91 -14.56 2.85
CA ALA A 65 -6.71 -13.35 3.07
C ALA A 65 -8.15 -13.59 2.61
N THR A 66 -9.12 -13.21 3.44
CA THR A 66 -10.51 -13.66 3.28
C THR A 66 -11.45 -12.56 2.85
N ALA A 67 -11.15 -11.30 3.20
CA ALA A 67 -12.07 -10.20 3.00
C ALA A 67 -11.34 -8.89 2.71
N TYR A 68 -12.05 -7.99 2.04
CA TYR A 68 -11.62 -6.63 1.82
C TYR A 68 -12.78 -5.64 2.03
N LEU A 69 -12.40 -4.41 2.33
CA LEU A 69 -13.28 -3.25 2.37
C LEU A 69 -12.51 -2.06 1.80
N ALA A 70 -13.12 -1.28 0.94
CA ALA A 70 -12.53 -0.07 0.38
C ALA A 70 -13.55 1.05 0.42
N GLY A 71 -13.08 2.29 0.56
CA GLY A 71 -14.00 3.42 0.65
C GLY A 71 -13.42 4.77 0.30
N ARG A 72 -14.34 5.74 0.22
CA ARG A 72 -14.07 7.18 0.06
C ARG A 72 -14.51 7.95 1.30
N ALA A 73 -13.93 9.14 1.50
CA ALA A 73 -14.31 10.05 2.58
C ALA A 73 -15.77 10.57 2.50
N GLY A 74 -16.52 10.25 1.44
CA GLY A 74 -17.92 10.62 1.23
C GLY A 74 -18.94 9.48 1.42
N GLY A 75 -18.52 8.31 1.92
CA GLY A 75 -19.42 7.21 2.27
C GLY A 75 -19.67 6.18 1.16
N GLU A 76 -19.04 6.30 -0.02
CA GLU A 76 -18.96 5.16 -0.94
C GLU A 76 -18.06 4.10 -0.32
N GLU A 77 -18.60 2.88 -0.20
CA GLU A 77 -17.86 1.71 0.25
C GLU A 77 -18.10 0.53 -0.70
N VAL A 78 -17.11 -0.34 -0.80
CA VAL A 78 -17.20 -1.62 -1.48
C VAL A 78 -16.50 -2.67 -0.63
N GLU A 79 -17.21 -3.75 -0.38
CA GLU A 79 -16.70 -4.89 0.35
C GLU A 79 -16.86 -6.17 -0.45
N GLY A 80 -16.12 -7.19 -0.05
CA GLY A 80 -16.28 -8.51 -0.62
C GLY A 80 -15.30 -9.50 -0.03
N GLU A 81 -15.45 -10.74 -0.48
CA GLU A 81 -14.54 -11.82 -0.17
C GLU A 81 -13.35 -11.80 -1.13
N LEU A 82 -12.18 -12.15 -0.61
CA LEU A 82 -11.02 -12.48 -1.43
C LEU A 82 -11.04 -13.99 -1.66
N ARG A 83 -11.10 -14.38 -2.94
CA ARG A 83 -11.07 -15.80 -3.35
C ARG A 83 -9.82 -16.02 -4.20
N ASP A 84 -9.00 -16.98 -3.81
CA ASP A 84 -7.87 -17.44 -4.60
C ASP A 84 -8.30 -18.64 -5.45
N ALA A 85 -9.12 -18.36 -6.47
CA ALA A 85 -9.68 -19.37 -7.37
C ALA A 85 -9.39 -19.01 -8.84
N PRO A 86 -9.31 -20.00 -9.76
CA PRO A 86 -9.03 -19.76 -11.17
C PRO A 86 -9.99 -18.77 -11.85
N GLU A 87 -11.25 -18.73 -11.42
CA GLU A 87 -12.28 -17.85 -11.99
C GLU A 87 -12.04 -16.38 -11.64
N THR A 88 -11.37 -16.13 -10.53
CA THR A 88 -10.99 -14.79 -10.05
C THR A 88 -9.53 -14.46 -10.37
N ASP A 89 -8.80 -15.37 -11.04
CA ASP A 89 -7.41 -15.16 -11.40
C ASP A 89 -7.25 -13.92 -12.28
N ARG A 90 -6.25 -13.10 -11.96
CA ARG A 90 -5.94 -11.85 -12.65
C ARG A 90 -7.09 -10.84 -12.69
N GLN A 91 -8.10 -10.95 -11.82
CA GLN A 91 -9.23 -10.01 -11.76
C GLN A 91 -9.08 -8.94 -10.68
N PHE A 92 -9.52 -7.72 -11.00
CA PHE A 92 -9.56 -6.64 -10.03
C PHE A 92 -10.85 -6.68 -9.20
N TYR A 93 -10.69 -6.80 -7.89
CA TYR A 93 -11.75 -6.53 -6.91
C TYR A 93 -12.01 -5.02 -6.77
N VAL A 94 -10.94 -4.22 -6.83
CA VAL A 94 -11.00 -2.76 -6.85
C VAL A 94 -10.06 -2.25 -7.93
N ASN A 95 -10.56 -1.43 -8.86
CA ASN A 95 -9.73 -0.71 -9.82
C ASN A 95 -10.40 0.63 -10.17
N ARG A 96 -10.58 1.43 -9.13
CA ARG A 96 -11.24 2.73 -9.21
C ARG A 96 -10.70 3.66 -8.13
N GLU A 97 -11.03 4.92 -8.26
CA GLU A 97 -10.66 5.92 -7.27
C GLU A 97 -11.34 5.63 -5.92
N MET A 98 -10.51 5.36 -4.91
CA MET A 98 -10.86 5.20 -3.51
C MET A 98 -9.85 5.97 -2.66
N ASP A 99 -10.19 6.26 -1.41
CA ASP A 99 -9.28 6.93 -0.47
C ASP A 99 -8.56 5.93 0.43
N TRP A 100 -9.13 4.74 0.64
CA TRP A 100 -8.50 3.69 1.43
C TRP A 100 -8.97 2.29 1.01
N ILE A 101 -8.14 1.30 1.32
CA ILE A 101 -8.43 -0.13 1.20
C ILE A 101 -7.95 -0.81 2.48
N ALA A 102 -8.79 -1.70 3.02
CA ALA A 102 -8.49 -2.63 4.07
C ALA A 102 -8.57 -4.06 3.53
N VAL A 103 -7.62 -4.90 3.94
CA VAL A 103 -7.62 -6.34 3.67
C VAL A 103 -7.48 -7.05 5.00
N TYR A 104 -8.26 -8.11 5.18
CA TYR A 104 -8.29 -8.92 6.40
C TYR A 104 -8.02 -10.39 6.08
N ASP A 105 -7.19 -11.00 6.91
CA ASP A 105 -6.91 -12.43 6.92
C ASP A 105 -7.57 -13.08 8.13
N GLY A 106 -8.72 -13.72 7.88
CA GLY A 106 -9.47 -14.45 8.89
C GLY A 106 -8.63 -15.45 9.70
N PRO A 107 -7.83 -16.31 9.06
CA PRO A 107 -7.03 -17.32 9.75
C PRO A 107 -6.03 -16.77 10.77
N SER A 108 -5.30 -15.69 10.46
CA SER A 108 -4.32 -15.12 11.41
C SER A 108 -4.87 -13.97 12.26
N GLY A 109 -6.07 -13.47 11.97
CA GLY A 109 -6.66 -12.32 12.65
C GLY A 109 -5.95 -11.00 12.36
N LYS A 110 -5.15 -10.94 11.29
CA LYS A 110 -4.35 -9.76 10.91
C LYS A 110 -5.01 -9.04 9.74
N GLY A 111 -4.66 -7.78 9.59
CA GLY A 111 -5.10 -6.98 8.45
C GLY A 111 -4.12 -5.87 8.12
N VAL A 112 -4.35 -5.26 6.97
CA VAL A 112 -3.62 -4.10 6.49
C VAL A 112 -4.61 -3.04 6.05
N VAL A 113 -4.27 -1.78 6.28
CA VAL A 113 -5.00 -0.64 5.75
C VAL A 113 -4.02 0.24 4.99
N SER A 114 -4.31 0.50 3.72
CA SER A 114 -3.64 1.51 2.92
C SER A 114 -4.58 2.69 2.71
N ARG A 115 -4.10 3.90 2.93
CA ARG A 115 -4.91 5.12 2.83
C ARG A 115 -4.14 6.24 2.15
N LEU A 116 -4.83 6.93 1.24
CA LEU A 116 -4.42 8.22 0.70
C LEU A 116 -4.73 9.30 1.73
N LEU A 117 -3.69 9.95 2.25
CA LEU A 117 -3.84 11.07 3.19
C LEU A 117 -4.11 12.39 2.47
N GLU A 118 -3.50 12.56 1.30
CA GLU A 118 -3.61 13.76 0.47
C GLU A 118 -3.63 13.35 -0.99
N ARG A 119 -4.63 13.80 -1.74
CA ARG A 119 -4.78 13.51 -3.16
C ARG A 119 -3.93 14.47 -3.98
N PRO A 120 -3.17 13.99 -4.98
CA PRO A 120 -2.45 14.90 -5.87
C PRO A 120 -3.43 15.78 -6.64
N ALA A 121 -3.11 17.06 -6.76
CA ALA A 121 -3.95 18.03 -7.48
C ALA A 121 -4.10 17.70 -8.98
N LEU A 122 -3.14 16.98 -9.56
CA LEU A 122 -3.11 16.60 -10.97
C LEU A 122 -2.87 15.08 -11.10
N GLY A 123 -3.38 14.47 -12.16
CA GLY A 123 -3.12 13.07 -12.51
C GLY A 123 -4.00 12.02 -11.82
N GLY A 124 -4.84 12.43 -10.86
CA GLY A 124 -5.77 11.54 -10.16
C GLY A 124 -5.08 10.55 -9.21
N ALA A 125 -5.87 9.74 -8.51
CA ALA A 125 -5.35 8.67 -7.66
C ALA A 125 -6.33 7.50 -7.59
N THR A 126 -5.87 6.34 -8.04
CA THR A 126 -6.63 5.09 -8.11
C THR A 126 -6.06 4.09 -7.13
N MET A 127 -6.93 3.41 -6.39
CA MET A 127 -6.54 2.26 -5.58
C MET A 127 -6.84 0.98 -6.36
N LYS A 128 -5.96 -0.01 -6.22
CA LYS A 128 -6.08 -1.29 -6.92
C LYS A 128 -5.99 -2.44 -5.94
N LEU A 129 -6.99 -3.31 -5.97
CA LEU A 129 -7.01 -4.61 -5.32
C LEU A 129 -7.23 -5.65 -6.42
N TRP A 130 -6.21 -6.46 -6.66
CA TRP A 130 -6.08 -7.38 -7.77
C TRP A 130 -5.69 -8.78 -7.29
N ASN A 131 -6.43 -9.81 -7.70
CA ASN A 131 -5.98 -11.19 -7.55
C ASN A 131 -4.91 -11.48 -8.61
N VAL A 132 -3.68 -11.84 -8.21
CA VAL A 132 -2.53 -12.05 -9.13
C VAL A 132 -2.11 -13.49 -9.14
#